data_AF-A0A838R542-F1
#
_entry.id   AF-A0A838R542-F1
#
_cell.length_a   1.000
_cell.length_b   1.000
_cell.length_c   1.000
_cell.angle_alpha   90.00
_cell.angle_beta   90.00
_cell.angle_gamma   90.00
#
_symmetry.space_group_name_H-M   'P 1'
#
loop_
_entity.id
_entity.type
_entity.pdbx_description
1 polymer ?
#
loop_
_entity_poly.entity_id
_entity_poly.type
_entity_poly.pdbx_seq_one_letter_code
_entity_poly.pdbx_strand_id
1 'polypeptide(L)' 'MNVRCAACMRMLQPTELAAAMGFPDSHVWPDTSRRNRIHLIGNAVCPPVMRDIVKHLTER' A
#
# COMPACT_ATOMS: atom_id res chain seq x y z
N MET A 1 -14.24 6.67 32.64
CA MET A 1 -12.77 6.61 32.55
C MET A 1 -12.31 7.32 31.29
N ASN A 2 -11.57 8.41 31.43
CA ASN A 2 -11.07 9.23 30.32
C ASN A 2 -9.64 8.77 29.98
N VAL A 3 -9.51 7.77 29.10
CA VAL A 3 -8.19 7.29 28.64
C VAL A 3 -7.73 8.22 27.52
N ARG A 4 -6.94 9.23 27.88
CA ARG A 4 -6.08 9.93 26.93
C ARG A 4 -4.85 9.06 26.68
N CYS A 5 -4.97 8.05 25.81
CA CYS A 5 -3.82 7.27 25.35
C CYS A 5 -3.05 8.10 24.29
N ALA A 6 -1.88 8.61 24.67
CA ALA A 6 -0.92 9.16 23.73
C ALA A 6 -0.50 8.04 22.75
N ALA A 7 -0.83 8.23 21.46
CA ALA A 7 -0.57 7.34 20.33
C ALA A 7 -0.99 5.87 20.51
N CYS A 8 -2.26 5.57 20.20
CA CYS A 8 -2.69 4.18 20.00
C CYS A 8 -2.01 3.61 18.74
N MET A 9 -1.01 2.72 18.92
CA MET A 9 -0.42 1.98 17.80
C MET A 9 -1.37 0.88 17.35
N ARG A 10 -1.63 0.82 16.04
CA ARG A 10 -2.38 -0.26 15.40
C ARG A 10 -1.73 -0.67 14.09
N MET A 11 -2.05 -1.87 13.63
CA MET A 11 -1.70 -2.29 12.27
C MET A 11 -2.38 -1.37 11.24
N LEU A 12 -1.65 -1.08 10.17
CA LEU A 12 -2.18 -0.36 9.02
C LEU A 12 -3.25 -1.21 8.31
N GLN A 13 -4.30 -0.54 7.84
CA GLN A 13 -5.32 -1.14 7.00
C GLN A 13 -4.79 -1.31 5.56
N PRO A 14 -5.37 -2.22 4.75
CA PRO A 14 -4.90 -2.44 3.38
C PRO A 14 -4.83 -1.17 2.53
N THR A 15 -5.77 -0.25 2.71
CA THR A 15 -5.78 1.05 2.01
C THR A 15 -4.61 1.94 2.42
N GLU A 16 -4.27 1.96 3.71
CA GLU A 16 -3.13 2.72 4.24
C GLU A 16 -1.79 2.11 3.80
N LEU A 17 -1.70 0.78 3.76
CA LEU A 17 -0.54 0.07 3.23
C LEU A 17 -0.33 0.37 1.75
N ALA A 18 -1.41 0.37 0.96
CA ALA A 18 -1.37 0.71 -0.46
C ALA A 18 -0.93 2.18 -0.68
N ALA A 19 -1.49 3.12 0.09
CA ALA A 19 -1.09 4.52 0.04
C ALA A 19 0.40 4.71 0.41
N ALA A 20 0.88 4.02 1.46
CA ALA A 20 2.29 4.06 1.85
C ALA A 20 3.23 3.51 0.75
N MET A 21 2.76 2.53 -0.03
CA MET A 21 3.48 1.99 -1.18
C MET A 21 3.41 2.89 -2.42
N GLY A 22 2.61 3.95 -2.43
CA GLY A 22 2.45 4.86 -3.56
C GLY A 22 1.46 4.39 -4.62
N PHE A 23 0.49 3.55 -4.25
CA PHE A 23 -0.62 3.21 -5.15
C PHE A 23 -1.55 4.42 -5.32
N PRO A 24 -2.12 4.63 -6.52
CA PRO A 24 -3.13 5.66 -6.72
C PRO A 24 -4.45 5.26 -6.02
N ASP A 25 -5.23 6.24 -5.58
CA ASP A 25 -6.55 6.03 -4.96
C ASP A 25 -7.55 5.34 -5.91
N SER A 26 -7.29 5.40 -7.23
CA SER A 26 -8.05 4.72 -8.27
C SER A 26 -7.68 3.24 -8.43
N HIS A 27 -6.75 2.70 -7.63
CA HIS A 27 -6.36 1.30 -7.74
C HIS A 27 -7.48 0.37 -7.27
N VAL A 28 -7.98 -0.45 -8.20
CA VAL A 28 -9.06 -1.40 -7.93
C VAL A 28 -8.48 -2.73 -7.44
N TRP A 29 -8.79 -3.07 -6.19
CA TRP A 29 -8.47 -4.37 -5.62
C TRP A 29 -9.48 -5.43 -6.09
N PRO A 30 -9.05 -6.68 -6.34
CA PRO A 30 -9.97 -7.78 -6.58
C PRO A 30 -10.91 -7.98 -5.38
N ASP A 31 -12.11 -8.53 -5.65
CA ASP A 31 -13.05 -8.89 -4.59
C ASP A 31 -12.49 -10.08 -3.79
N THR A 32 -11.82 -9.75 -2.68
CA THR A 32 -11.09 -10.72 -1.87
C THR A 32 -11.03 -10.26 -0.43
N SER A 33 -10.72 -11.20 0.47
CA SER A 33 -10.65 -10.95 1.90
C SER A 33 -9.59 -9.91 2.27
N ARG A 34 -9.77 -9.25 3.42
CA ARG A 34 -8.78 -8.31 3.98
C ARG A 34 -7.38 -8.92 4.08
N ARG A 35 -7.28 -10.17 4.53
CA ARG A 35 -6.01 -10.91 4.65
C ARG A 35 -5.36 -11.10 3.27
N ASN A 36 -6.14 -11.46 2.26
CA ASN A 36 -5.62 -11.64 0.91
C ASN A 36 -5.15 -10.33 0.30
N ARG A 37 -5.83 -9.20 0.54
CA ARG A 37 -5.34 -7.88 0.11
C ARG A 37 -3.99 -7.53 0.74
N ILE A 38 -3.82 -7.80 2.03
CA ILE A 38 -2.53 -7.60 2.72
C ILE A 38 -1.45 -8.49 2.11
N HIS A 39 -1.76 -9.75 1.81
CA HIS A 39 -0.84 -10.67 1.15
C HIS A 39 -0.45 -10.19 -0.26
N LEU A 40 -1.40 -9.68 -1.05
CA LEU A 40 -1.13 -9.12 -2.37
C LEU A 40 -0.25 -7.87 -2.29
N ILE A 41 -0.58 -6.92 -1.41
CA ILE A 41 0.20 -5.69 -1.21
C ILE A 41 1.62 -6.02 -0.72
N GLY A 42 1.76 -6.96 0.22
CA GLY A 42 3.06 -7.34 0.79
C GLY A 42 4.02 -8.00 -0.22
N ASN A 43 3.49 -8.54 -1.32
CA ASN A 43 4.29 -9.09 -2.43
C ASN A 43 4.36 -8.15 -3.64
N ALA A 44 3.69 -6.99 -3.60
CA ALA A 44 3.73 -6.01 -4.67
C ALA A 44 4.99 -5.12 -4.56
N VAL A 45 5.32 -4.45 -5.66
CA VAL A 45 6.40 -3.44 -5.71
C VAL A 45 5.83 -2.04 -5.59
N CYS A 46 6.67 -1.08 -5.16
CA CYS A 46 6.31 0.34 -5.10
C CYS A 46 6.09 0.90 -6.52
N PRO A 47 4.85 1.29 -6.90
CA PRO A 47 4.55 1.72 -8.27
C PRO A 47 5.38 2.92 -8.78
N PRO A 48 5.58 4.03 -8.03
CA PRO A 48 6.33 5.16 -8.55
C PRO A 48 7.81 4.81 -8.80
N VAL A 49 8.41 4.02 -7.92
CA VAL A 49 9.80 3.56 -8.07
C VAL A 49 9.94 2.66 -9.30
N MET A 50 9.05 1.68 -9.45
CA MET A 50 9.11 0.76 -10.58
C MET A 50 8.88 1.48 -11.92
N ARG A 51 7.95 2.44 -11.97
CA ARG A 51 7.72 3.29 -13.15
C ARG A 51 9.01 3.97 -13.60
N ASP A 52 9.73 4.60 -12.67
CA ASP A 52 10.94 5.35 -12.98
C ASP A 52 12.07 4.42 -13.45
N ILE A 53 12.19 3.22 -12.85
CA ILE A 53 13.12 2.17 -13.31
C ILE A 53 12.80 1.73 -14.74
N VAL A 54 11.54 1.38 -15.03
CA VAL A 54 11.14 0.94 -16.38
C VAL A 54 11.44 2.03 -17.39
N LYS A 55 11.06 3.28 -17.09
CA LYS A 55 11.35 4.43 -17.94
C LYS A 55 12.85 4.55 -18.26
N HIS A 56 13.70 4.41 -17.24
CA HIS A 56 15.15 4.44 -17.41
C HIS A 56 15.74 3.26 -18.16
N LEU A 57 15.03 2.14 -18.29
CA LEU A 57 15.46 0.97 -19.05
C LEU A 57 14.97 1.00 -20.50
N THR A 58 13.81 1.58 -20.76
CA THR A 58 13.19 1.60 -22.09
C THR A 58 13.52 2.84 -22.92
N GLU A 59 13.87 3.97 -22.28
CA GLU A 59 14.18 5.24 -22.96
C GLU A 59 15.69 5.46 -23.14
N ARG A 60 16.51 4.40 -23.08
CA ARG A 60 17.93 4.45 -23.44
C ARG A 60 18.18 4.19 -24.91
#